data_AF-A0A4Y2K3P1-F1
#
_entry.id   AF-A0A4Y2K3P1-F1
#
_cell.length_a   1.000
_cell.length_b   1.000
_cell.length_c   1.000
_cell.angle_alpha   90.00
_cell.angle_beta   90.00
_cell.angle_gamma   90.00
#
_symmetry.space_group_name_H-M   'P 1'
#
loop_
_entity.id
_entity.type
_entity.pdbx_description
1 polymer ?
#
loop_
_entity_poly.entity_id
_entity_poly.type
_entity_poly.pdbx_seq_one_letter_code
_entity_poly.pdbx_strand_id
1 'polypeptide(L)'
;MVSCSRSAIVSIHAKWINDGDTSNRHQGVGRPCVIKEKECQRLSHLIKQNRHHTVAQLTAQYNAGPSASVSEHTVQRTLLDMGLCSRHPTHVPLLTKRHRQLCLQWAQEHRDWIMDEWTRVAWSDESRFLIHHVDTHVRVCRLPGELLIRSCTAGHTQVDGGDIML
;
A
#
# COMPACT_ATOMS: atom_id res chain seq x y z
N MET A 1 31.30 20.76 38.73
CA MET A 1 30.31 21.86 38.70
C MET A 1 29.68 21.89 37.31
N VAL A 2 28.37 21.75 37.20
CA VAL A 2 27.69 21.87 35.91
C VAL A 2 27.55 23.37 35.60
N SER A 3 28.16 23.83 34.51
CA SER A 3 28.19 25.23 34.11
C SER A 3 26.88 25.66 33.42
N CYS A 4 25.78 25.70 34.18
CA CYS A 4 24.49 26.20 33.70
C CYS A 4 24.15 27.54 34.35
N SER A 5 23.49 28.43 33.61
CA SER A 5 23.05 29.72 34.15
C SER A 5 21.96 29.53 35.22
N ARG A 6 21.93 30.41 36.22
CA ARG A 6 20.90 30.40 37.27
C ARG A 6 19.49 30.55 36.68
N SER A 7 19.34 31.29 35.59
CA SER A 7 18.08 31.44 34.86
C SER A 7 17.61 30.11 34.25
N ALA A 8 18.50 29.35 33.62
CA ALA A 8 18.16 28.04 33.05
C ALA A 8 17.67 27.08 34.15
N ILE A 9 18.33 27.07 35.31
CA ILE A 9 17.94 26.23 36.46
C ILE A 9 16.55 26.61 36.97
N VAL A 10 16.27 27.91 37.15
CA VAL A 10 14.95 28.39 37.61
C VAL A 10 13.86 28.04 36.60
N SER A 11 14.11 28.24 35.30
CA SER A 11 13.15 27.90 34.24
C SER A 11 12.86 26.40 34.17
N ILE A 12 13.89 25.54 34.28
CA ILE A 12 13.73 24.08 34.27
C ILE A 12 12.95 23.62 35.52
N HIS A 13 13.26 24.18 36.69
CA HIS A 13 12.59 23.84 37.94
C HIS A 13 11.10 24.28 37.93
N ALA A 14 10.81 25.48 37.44
CA ALA A 14 9.44 25.95 37.25
C ALA A 14 8.66 25.07 36.26
N LYS A 15 9.30 24.67 35.15
CA LYS A 15 8.68 23.77 34.18
C LYS A 15 8.36 22.40 34.79
N TRP A 16 9.28 21.84 35.56
CA TRP A 16 9.06 20.57 36.24
C TRP A 16 7.90 20.63 37.25
N ILE A 17 7.77 21.71 38.01
CA ILE A 17 6.65 21.90 38.95
C ILE A 17 5.30 21.94 38.22
N ASN A 18 5.23 22.58 37.06
CA ASN A 18 3.96 22.78 36.33
C ASN A 18 3.59 21.60 35.42
N ASP A 19 4.56 21.04 34.68
CA ASP A 19 4.32 20.06 33.61
C ASP A 19 4.75 18.63 34.00
N GLY A 20 5.49 18.46 35.10
CA GLY A 20 6.11 17.18 35.47
C GLY A 20 7.26 16.74 34.55
N ASP A 21 7.67 17.58 33.59
CA ASP A 21 8.67 17.27 32.58
C ASP A 21 9.79 18.34 32.52
N THR A 22 11.04 17.87 32.46
CA THR A 22 12.23 18.71 32.28
C THR A 22 12.73 18.74 30.84
N SER A 23 12.07 18.04 29.91
CA SER A 23 12.53 17.93 28.52
C SER A 23 12.41 19.27 27.79
N ASN A 24 13.42 19.62 26.99
CA ASN A 24 13.40 20.81 26.12
C ASN A 24 12.61 20.57 24.81
N ARG A 25 11.68 19.62 24.77
CA ARG A 25 10.80 19.40 23.61
C ARG A 25 9.78 20.53 23.54
N HIS A 26 10.19 21.65 22.95
CA HIS A 26 9.21 22.56 22.37
C HIS A 26 8.45 21.78 21.30
N GLN A 27 7.11 21.77 21.38
CA GLN A 27 6.26 21.42 20.24
C GLN A 27 6.39 22.52 19.19
N GLY A 28 7.59 22.68 18.63
CA GLY A 28 7.83 23.57 17.53
C GLY A 28 7.05 23.06 16.34
N VAL A 29 6.06 23.82 15.88
CA VAL A 29 5.45 23.58 14.58
C VAL A 29 6.56 23.87 13.57
N GLY A 30 7.05 22.83 12.90
CA GLY A 30 8.07 22.96 11.87
C GLY A 30 7.58 23.82 10.71
N ARG A 31 8.44 23.99 9.69
CA ARG A 31 8.04 24.67 8.46
C ARG A 31 6.78 24.02 7.87
N PRO A 32 5.72 24.79 7.55
CA PRO A 32 4.52 24.23 6.95
C PRO A 32 4.83 23.47 5.65
N CYS A 33 4.19 22.32 5.46
CA CYS A 33 4.32 21.54 4.23
C CYS A 33 3.85 22.35 3.01
N VAL A 34 4.59 22.23 1.90
CA VAL A 34 4.25 22.87 0.62
C VAL A 34 2.93 22.31 0.07
N ILE A 35 2.72 21.00 0.24
CA ILE A 35 1.49 20.31 -0.15
C ILE A 35 0.52 20.38 1.03
N LYS A 36 -0.59 21.09 0.84
CA LYS A 36 -1.68 21.19 1.82
C LYS A 36 -2.59 19.97 1.75
N GLU A 37 -3.48 19.81 2.71
CA GLU A 37 -4.38 18.65 2.79
C GLU A 37 -5.27 18.44 1.56
N LYS A 38 -5.79 19.52 0.95
CA LYS A 38 -6.53 19.43 -0.33
C LYS A 38 -5.67 18.89 -1.48
N GLU A 39 -4.40 19.29 -1.51
CA GLU A 39 -3.44 18.84 -2.52
C GLU A 39 -3.04 17.37 -2.28
N CYS A 40 -2.94 16.94 -1.02
CA CYS A 40 -2.78 15.53 -0.64
C CYS A 40 -3.95 14.68 -1.13
N GLN A 41 -5.18 15.16 -0.96
CA GLN A 41 -6.38 14.47 -1.48
C GLN A 41 -6.36 14.36 -3.01
N ARG A 42 -5.95 15.43 -3.70
CA ARG A 42 -5.78 15.41 -5.16
C ARG A 42 -4.74 14.37 -5.59
N LEU A 43 -3.59 14.33 -4.91
CA LEU A 43 -2.53 13.37 -5.18
C LEU A 43 -2.98 11.92 -4.93
N SER A 44 -3.75 11.69 -3.86
CA SER A 44 -4.38 10.39 -3.58
C SER A 44 -5.34 9.97 -4.69
N HIS A 45 -6.15 10.91 -5.20
CA HIS A 45 -7.05 10.65 -6.32
C HIS A 45 -6.30 10.27 -7.59
N LEU A 46 -5.22 10.99 -7.90
CA LEU A 46 -4.37 10.72 -9.07
C LEU A 46 -3.80 9.30 -9.04
N ILE A 47 -3.33 8.85 -7.88
CA ILE A 47 -2.86 7.47 -7.70
C ILE A 47 -3.99 6.45 -7.84
N LYS A 48 -5.17 6.75 -7.30
CA LYS A 48 -6.32 5.83 -7.41
C LYS A 48 -6.79 5.64 -8.86
N GLN A 49 -6.63 6.66 -9.72
CA GLN A 49 -6.91 6.55 -11.15
C GLN A 49 -5.94 5.59 -11.84
N ASN A 50 -4.65 5.69 -11.54
CA ASN A 50 -3.66 4.75 -12.04
C ASN A 50 -2.54 4.51 -11.02
N ARG A 51 -2.60 3.34 -10.39
CA ARG A 51 -1.68 2.96 -9.32
C ARG A 51 -0.28 2.59 -9.80
N HIS A 52 -0.08 2.50 -11.12
CA HIS A 52 1.21 2.15 -11.73
C HIS A 52 2.06 3.37 -12.11
N HIS A 53 1.60 4.59 -11.82
CA HIS A 53 2.39 5.76 -12.12
C HIS A 53 3.70 5.82 -11.32
N THR A 54 4.77 6.21 -12.02
CA THR A 54 6.04 6.54 -11.38
C THR A 54 5.95 7.89 -10.67
N VAL A 55 6.85 8.15 -9.72
CA VAL A 55 6.89 9.43 -9.01
C VAL A 55 7.10 10.60 -9.99
N ALA A 56 7.93 10.43 -11.01
CA ALA A 56 8.13 11.42 -12.07
C ALA A 56 6.84 11.73 -12.84
N GLN A 57 6.08 10.70 -13.23
CA GLN A 57 4.79 10.87 -13.92
C GLN A 57 3.76 11.57 -13.03
N LEU A 58 3.65 11.17 -11.76
CA LEU A 58 2.77 11.82 -10.78
C LEU A 58 3.14 13.29 -10.57
N THR A 59 4.44 13.59 -10.54
CA THR A 59 4.96 14.95 -10.35
C THR A 59 4.64 15.82 -11.57
N ALA A 60 4.87 15.30 -12.78
CA ALA A 60 4.51 16.00 -14.02
C ALA A 60 3.00 16.30 -14.09
N GLN A 61 2.17 15.31 -13.79
CA GLN A 61 0.71 15.48 -13.76
C GLN A 61 0.25 16.44 -12.67
N TYR A 62 0.86 16.41 -11.48
CA TYR A 62 0.55 17.32 -10.41
C TYR A 62 0.93 18.77 -10.77
N ASN A 63 2.11 18.96 -11.37
CA ASN A 63 2.63 20.27 -11.77
C ASN A 63 1.92 20.86 -12.99
N ALA A 64 1.22 20.04 -13.79
CA ALA A 64 0.33 20.52 -14.84
C ALA A 64 -0.95 21.19 -14.30
N GLY A 65 -1.25 21.01 -13.01
CA GLY A 65 -2.37 21.67 -12.34
C GLY A 65 -2.08 23.11 -11.94
N PRO A 66 -3.08 23.81 -11.37
CA PRO A 66 -2.95 25.22 -10.95
C PRO A 66 -2.12 25.42 -9.68
N SER A 67 -1.53 24.36 -9.13
CA SER A 67 -0.81 24.40 -7.85
C SER A 67 0.65 24.79 -8.05
N ALA A 68 1.29 25.22 -6.96
CA ALA A 68 2.73 25.44 -6.96
C ALA A 68 3.48 24.18 -7.41
N SER A 69 4.48 24.37 -8.26
CA SER A 69 5.32 23.26 -8.71
C SER A 69 6.08 22.64 -7.55
N VAL A 70 6.10 21.32 -7.51
CA VAL A 70 6.77 20.55 -6.48
C VAL A 70 7.82 19.63 -7.10
N SER A 71 8.86 19.35 -6.32
CA SER A 71 9.88 18.36 -6.69
C SER A 71 9.34 16.94 -6.53
N GLU A 72 9.92 15.99 -7.26
CA GLU A 72 9.62 14.57 -7.11
C GLU A 72 9.84 14.07 -5.68
N HIS A 73 10.89 14.57 -5.03
CA HIS A 73 11.21 14.22 -3.65
C HIS A 73 10.11 14.69 -2.67
N THR A 74 9.55 15.88 -2.89
CA THR A 74 8.42 16.39 -2.11
C THR A 74 7.18 15.51 -2.28
N VAL A 75 6.87 15.12 -3.52
CA VAL A 75 5.76 14.21 -3.82
C VAL A 75 5.97 12.88 -3.11
N GLN A 76 7.15 12.27 -3.25
CA GLN A 76 7.48 10.98 -2.63
C GLN A 76 7.31 11.02 -1.10
N ARG A 77 7.86 12.04 -0.43
CA ARG A 77 7.71 12.19 1.04
C ARG A 77 6.25 12.31 1.45
N THR A 78 5.48 13.11 0.71
CA THR A 78 4.05 13.29 0.97
C THR A 78 3.27 11.99 0.77
N LEU A 79 3.61 11.17 -0.23
CA LEU A 79 3.02 9.85 -0.41
C LEU A 79 3.27 8.93 0.78
N LEU A 80 4.51 8.91 1.27
CA LEU A 80 4.88 8.11 2.44
C LEU A 80 4.18 8.59 3.71
N ASP A 81 4.05 9.90 3.90
CA ASP A 81 3.31 10.49 5.04
C ASP A 81 1.82 10.14 4.98
N MET A 82 1.25 9.98 3.78
CA MET A 82 -0.10 9.46 3.57
C MET A 82 -0.21 7.92 3.66
N GLY A 83 0.90 7.21 3.89
CA GLY A 83 0.95 5.75 3.94
C GLY A 83 0.94 5.06 2.56
N LEU A 84 0.96 5.81 1.46
CA LEU A 84 1.00 5.27 0.11
C LEU A 84 2.43 4.88 -0.25
N CYS A 85 2.65 3.59 -0.44
CA CYS A 85 3.97 3.07 -0.74
C CYS A 85 3.99 2.27 -2.04
N SER A 86 5.15 2.30 -2.71
CA SER A 86 5.45 1.41 -3.82
C SER A 86 5.61 -0.03 -3.32
N ARG A 87 4.87 -0.97 -3.93
CA ARG A 87 4.84 -2.40 -3.60
C ARG A 87 4.75 -3.23 -4.88
N HIS A 88 5.14 -4.51 -4.80
CA HIS A 88 4.83 -5.46 -5.86
C HIS A 88 3.32 -5.74 -5.88
N PRO A 89 2.71 -5.82 -7.07
CA PRO A 89 1.33 -6.24 -7.20
C PRO A 89 1.19 -7.69 -6.74
N THR A 90 0.04 -8.00 -6.15
CA THR A 90 -0.26 -9.39 -5.76
C THR A 90 -0.65 -10.17 -7.02
N HIS A 91 -0.01 -11.31 -7.30
CA HIS A 91 -0.41 -12.17 -8.40
C HIS A 91 -1.68 -12.93 -8.05
N VAL A 92 -2.71 -12.79 -8.88
CA VAL A 92 -4.00 -13.47 -8.70
C VAL A 92 -4.44 -14.12 -10.02
N PRO A 93 -5.09 -15.29 -9.97
CA PRO A 93 -5.66 -15.88 -11.17
C PRO A 93 -6.78 -14.98 -11.70
N LEU A 94 -6.76 -14.73 -13.02
CA LEU A 94 -7.81 -13.97 -13.67
C LEU A 94 -9.07 -14.83 -13.85
N LEU A 95 -9.94 -14.80 -12.84
CA LEU A 95 -11.22 -15.51 -12.88
C LEU A 95 -12.28 -14.69 -13.62
N THR A 96 -12.87 -15.28 -14.65
CA THR A 96 -14.08 -14.75 -15.30
C THR A 96 -15.27 -14.78 -14.34
N LYS A 97 -16.34 -14.05 -14.64
CA LYS A 97 -17.57 -14.09 -13.82
C LYS A 97 -18.13 -15.51 -13.70
N ARG A 98 -18.15 -16.25 -14.81
CA ARG A 98 -18.59 -17.65 -14.87
C ARG A 98 -17.77 -18.54 -13.94
N HIS A 99 -16.44 -18.40 -14.00
CA HIS A 99 -15.52 -19.17 -13.15
C HIS A 99 -15.79 -18.93 -11.66
N ARG A 100 -15.94 -17.67 -11.24
CA ARG A 100 -16.25 -17.34 -9.84
C ARG A 100 -17.57 -17.96 -9.38
N GLN A 101 -18.58 -17.96 -10.25
CA GLN A 101 -19.88 -18.52 -9.92
C GLN A 101 -19.82 -20.04 -9.77
N LEU A 102 -19.13 -20.72 -10.69
CA LEU A 102 -18.94 -22.16 -10.62
C LEU A 102 -18.12 -22.57 -9.38
N CYS A 103 -17.01 -21.89 -9.10
CA CYS A 103 -16.21 -22.18 -7.89
C CYS A 103 -17.01 -21.93 -6.61
N LEU A 104 -17.85 -20.88 -6.57
CA LEU A 104 -18.71 -20.60 -5.43
C LEU A 104 -19.77 -21.68 -5.26
N GLN A 105 -20.42 -22.09 -6.36
CA GLN A 105 -21.43 -23.15 -6.35
C GLN A 105 -20.82 -24.46 -5.87
N TRP A 106 -19.67 -24.84 -6.42
CA TRP A 106 -18.96 -26.05 -6.00
C TRP A 106 -18.61 -26.01 -4.50
N ALA A 107 -18.05 -24.90 -4.02
CA ALA A 107 -17.73 -24.72 -2.60
C ALA A 107 -18.97 -24.74 -1.68
N GLN A 108 -20.16 -24.40 -2.21
CA GLN A 108 -21.42 -24.51 -1.48
C GLN A 108 -21.92 -25.95 -1.44
N GLU A 109 -21.89 -26.65 -2.57
CA GLU A 109 -22.30 -28.06 -2.69
C GLU A 109 -21.44 -28.99 -1.81
N HIS A 110 -20.16 -28.65 -1.65
CA HIS A 110 -19.17 -29.45 -0.93
C HIS A 110 -18.85 -28.89 0.47
N ARG A 111 -19.63 -27.91 0.96
CA ARG A 111 -19.38 -27.23 2.25
C ARG A 111 -19.46 -28.19 3.43
N ASP A 112 -20.47 -29.06 3.40
CA ASP A 112 -20.82 -29.94 4.51
C ASP A 112 -20.24 -31.35 4.33
N TRP A 113 -19.29 -31.50 3.39
CA TRP A 113 -18.66 -32.79 3.12
C TRP A 113 -17.84 -33.28 4.30
N ILE A 114 -18.01 -34.56 4.62
CA ILE A 114 -17.26 -35.26 5.67
C ILE A 114 -15.96 -35.86 5.11
N MET A 115 -15.02 -36.21 5.98
CA MET A 115 -13.70 -36.72 5.57
C MET A 115 -13.77 -37.93 4.62
N ASP A 116 -14.75 -38.83 4.81
CA ASP A 116 -14.96 -40.00 3.96
C ASP A 116 -15.37 -39.65 2.53
N GLU A 117 -15.94 -38.47 2.30
CA GLU A 117 -16.28 -37.96 0.97
C GLU A 117 -15.03 -37.35 0.32
N TRP A 118 -14.24 -36.58 1.10
CA TRP A 118 -12.95 -36.04 0.64
C TRP A 118 -11.96 -37.12 0.23
N THR A 119 -11.90 -38.25 0.94
CA THR A 119 -10.99 -39.36 0.61
C THR A 119 -11.29 -40.04 -0.72
N ARG A 120 -12.48 -39.82 -1.30
CA ARG A 120 -12.86 -40.36 -2.61
C ARG A 120 -12.45 -39.46 -3.77
N VAL A 121 -12.02 -38.23 -3.49
CA VAL A 121 -11.58 -37.27 -4.51
C VAL A 121 -10.11 -37.48 -4.82
N ALA A 122 -9.82 -37.76 -6.09
CA ALA A 122 -8.46 -37.74 -6.61
C ALA A 122 -8.16 -36.37 -7.24
N TRP A 123 -7.05 -35.77 -6.83
CA TRP A 123 -6.58 -34.49 -7.34
C TRP A 123 -5.39 -34.72 -8.28
N SER A 124 -5.42 -34.10 -9.46
CA SER A 124 -4.28 -34.06 -10.39
C SER A 124 -4.16 -32.66 -10.96
N ASP A 125 -2.95 -32.12 -10.98
CA ASP A 125 -2.66 -30.82 -11.60
C ASP A 125 -1.35 -30.89 -12.42
N GLU A 126 -1.28 -30.09 -13.47
CA GLU A 126 -0.07 -29.94 -14.29
C GLU A 126 0.69 -28.68 -13.87
N SER A 127 1.88 -28.85 -13.29
CA SER A 127 2.74 -27.73 -12.92
C SER A 127 3.80 -27.47 -13.98
N ARG A 128 3.92 -26.19 -14.40
CA ARG A 128 5.03 -25.71 -15.24
C ARG A 128 6.07 -25.03 -14.37
N PHE A 129 7.34 -25.44 -14.51
CA PHE A 129 8.46 -24.82 -13.81
C PHE A 129 9.28 -24.00 -14.80
N LEU A 130 9.52 -22.73 -14.49
CA LEU A 130 10.45 -21.90 -15.24
C LEU A 130 11.87 -22.13 -14.73
N ILE A 131 12.81 -22.42 -15.63
CA ILE A 131 14.23 -22.59 -15.29
C ILE A 131 14.87 -21.24 -14.93
N HIS A 132 14.32 -20.14 -15.43
CA HIS A 132 14.77 -18.78 -15.13
C HIS A 132 13.57 -17.91 -14.74
N HIS A 133 13.67 -17.21 -13.61
CA HIS A 133 12.65 -16.28 -13.16
C HIS A 133 12.72 -14.99 -13.99
N VAL A 134 11.61 -14.62 -14.63
CA VAL A 134 11.46 -13.31 -15.28
C VAL A 134 10.86 -12.36 -14.26
N ASP A 135 11.69 -11.47 -13.68
CA ASP A 135 11.17 -10.42 -12.80
C ASP A 135 10.47 -9.36 -13.65
N THR A 136 9.15 -9.29 -13.53
CA THR A 136 8.41 -8.14 -14.02
C THR A 136 8.60 -7.02 -13.01
N HIS A 137 9.42 -6.02 -13.31
CA HIS A 137 9.67 -4.84 -12.47
C HIS A 137 8.44 -3.92 -12.29
N VAL A 138 7.23 -4.47 -12.38
CA VAL A 138 5.96 -3.77 -12.20
C VAL A 138 5.76 -3.50 -10.71
N ARG A 139 5.45 -2.24 -10.39
CA ARG A 139 5.11 -1.80 -9.04
C ARG A 139 3.78 -1.06 -9.03
N VAL A 140 3.12 -1.09 -7.88
CA VAL A 140 1.87 -0.38 -7.62
C VAL A 140 2.02 0.46 -6.36
N CYS A 141 1.46 1.68 -6.38
CA CYS A 141 1.34 2.52 -5.20
C CYS A 141 0.01 2.21 -4.49
N ARG A 142 0.10 1.76 -3.22
CA ARG A 142 -1.08 1.37 -2.43
C ARG A 142 -0.89 1.55 -0.93
N LEU A 143 -2.01 1.63 -0.22
CA LEU A 143 -2.07 1.61 1.25
C LEU A 143 -1.93 0.17 1.78
N PRO A 144 -1.55 0.01 3.07
CA PRO A 144 -1.72 -1.25 3.78
C PRO A 144 -3.20 -1.69 3.72
N GLY A 145 -3.46 -2.94 3.34
CA GLY A 145 -4.82 -3.50 3.23
C GLY A 145 -5.44 -3.48 1.82
N GLU A 146 -4.88 -2.71 0.89
CA GLU A 146 -5.37 -2.66 -0.50
C GLU A 146 -4.81 -3.81 -1.37
N LEU A 147 -4.54 -4.97 -0.76
CA LEU A 147 -3.75 -6.03 -1.38
C LEU A 147 -4.45 -6.69 -2.57
N LEU A 148 -5.76 -6.91 -2.44
CA LEU A 148 -6.60 -7.65 -3.37
C LEU A 148 -7.48 -6.73 -4.23
N ILE A 149 -7.26 -5.41 -4.15
CA ILE A 149 -7.95 -4.48 -5.05
C ILE A 149 -7.46 -4.77 -6.47
N ARG A 150 -8.39 -4.89 -7.41
CA ARG A 150 -8.09 -5.24 -8.82
C ARG A 150 -7.02 -4.36 -9.48
N SER A 151 -6.94 -3.07 -9.14
CA SER A 151 -5.90 -2.16 -9.65
C SER A 151 -4.53 -2.29 -8.94
N CYS A 152 -4.43 -3.13 -7.92
CA CYS A 152 -3.20 -3.49 -7.20
C CYS A 152 -2.74 -4.93 -7.46
N THR A 153 -3.50 -5.70 -8.26
CA THR A 153 -3.23 -7.10 -8.55
C THR A 153 -2.73 -7.26 -9.97
N ALA A 154 -1.76 -8.14 -10.16
CA ALA A 154 -1.33 -8.59 -11.48
C ALA A 154 -2.07 -9.89 -11.80
N GLY A 155 -2.81 -9.88 -12.90
CA GLY A 155 -3.46 -11.09 -13.37
C GLY A 155 -2.44 -12.03 -14.00
N HIS A 156 -2.44 -13.30 -13.59
CA HIS A 156 -1.84 -14.36 -14.39
C HIS A 156 -2.97 -15.16 -15.06
N THR A 157 -2.90 -15.28 -16.38
CA THR A 157 -3.80 -16.13 -17.17
C THR A 157 -3.19 -17.52 -17.22
N GLN A 158 -3.94 -18.56 -16.88
CA GLN A 158 -3.54 -19.93 -17.16
C GLN A 158 -3.51 -20.09 -18.69
N VAL A 159 -2.31 -20.19 -19.26
CA VAL A 159 -2.11 -20.30 -20.72
C VAL A 159 -2.17 -21.78 -21.08
N ASP A 160 -3.38 -22.32 -21.10
CA ASP A 160 -3.87 -23.48 -21.86
C ASP A 160 -5.12 -24.02 -21.17
N GLY A 161 -6.02 -24.62 -21.96
CA GLY A 161 -7.41 -24.94 -21.64
C GLY A 161 -7.65 -26.01 -20.57
N GLY A 162 -6.93 -25.95 -19.45
CA GLY A 162 -7.33 -26.59 -18.21
C GLY A 162 -8.59 -25.92 -17.69
N ASP A 163 -9.68 -26.67 -17.62
CA ASP A 163 -10.86 -26.24 -16.88
C ASP A 163 -10.43 -25.88 -15.45
N ILE A 164 -10.95 -24.77 -14.93
CA ILE A 164 -10.77 -24.46 -13.53
C ILE A 164 -11.40 -25.61 -12.78
N MET A 165 -10.57 -26.38 -12.06
CA MET A 165 -11.04 -27.45 -11.19
C MET A 165 -12.14 -26.86 -10.29
N LEU A 166 -13.36 -27.33 -10.54
CA LEU A 166 -14.50 -27.17 -9.65
C LEU A 166 -14.36 -28.29 -8.65
#